data_AF-A0A919XP66-F1
#
_entry.id   AF-A0A919XP66-F1
#
_cell.length_a   1.000
_cell.length_b   1.000
_cell.length_c   1.000
_cell.angle_alpha   90.00
_cell.angle_beta   90.00
_cell.angle_gamma   90.00
#
_symmetry.space_group_name_H-M   'P 1'
#
loop_
_entity.id
_entity.type
_entity.pdbx_description
1 polymer ?
#
loop_
_entity_poly.entity_id
_entity_poly.type
_entity_poly.pdbx_seq_one_letter_code
_entity_poly.pdbx_strand_id
1 'polypeptide(L)'
;MKSRYSKLLLSCCSLLLILGMTACGEVITTTTRDSGDVGTVSRAEQKLDEEVFPKDKVVDVKITIDNGDFQDMLDNASAEEYKEASVDYNGQHFEHIGIRTKGNLSLRSVVQMSDSDRYSFKLSFDEYVDQTLDGISKINLNNNYSDASSMREFLTYELAEQMGLPTPKYSYVNVYINNKLWGFYLAIEQIGDAYLNRHFGNSYGALYKGEMTGSGSDLAWLGDDPSAYTGLALKSKTTNDDILIDMINELNNGSDYEKVLDVEESLKYIALNVATNNMDSYIGQNKQNYYLYEDDGIFSILPWDYNMAFGGMGRGMAGGMGGFGNRGGNEAGRTPEPLAGGSADSTDPAGQSEPQETAGPAFERVSDSSLLIDEPTQGAVADRPLVAKLLEVQEYKKLYHSILQEAVDGYLSNDTFTARVNELAAMISPYVQADPNAFYSYEEFQAAVPSLIATNASQVENISRQLDGTIPSSGDGSGSGGGMGGFGGDMNRNRGQNNTTASQGEAEGLFPAFGGQMPQGQAPGGQTEGQIPDRNGQPGGGGRGDFNFDFGFGQENGARQGAASAEGAIATGASLLFLLSAAGFVAFFKRRRW
;
A
#
# COMPACT_ATOMS: atom_id res chain seq x y z
N MET A 1 -60.52 7.99 53.44
CA MET A 1 -59.07 8.32 53.55
C MET A 1 -58.22 7.97 52.32
N LYS A 2 -58.67 7.14 51.36
CA LYS A 2 -57.89 6.78 50.15
C LYS A 2 -57.93 7.79 48.98
N SER A 3 -58.77 8.82 49.03
CA SER A 3 -58.91 9.81 47.93
C SER A 3 -58.03 11.07 48.07
N ARG A 4 -57.52 11.36 49.27
CA ARG A 4 -56.67 12.55 49.50
C ARG A 4 -55.18 12.31 49.24
N TYR A 5 -54.71 11.06 49.36
CA TYR A 5 -53.32 10.70 49.03
C TYR A 5 -53.05 10.53 47.53
N SER A 6 -54.08 10.20 46.74
CA SER A 6 -53.93 10.08 45.28
C SER A 6 -53.75 11.43 44.59
N LYS A 7 -54.37 12.51 45.10
CA LYS A 7 -54.17 13.88 44.56
C LYS A 7 -52.84 14.50 45.01
N LEU A 8 -52.33 14.16 46.21
CA LEU A 8 -51.01 14.60 46.65
C LEU A 8 -49.88 13.86 45.92
N LEU A 9 -50.02 12.54 45.66
CA LEU A 9 -49.03 11.80 44.85
C LEU A 9 -49.03 12.23 43.39
N LEU A 10 -50.19 12.49 42.77
CA LEU A 10 -50.23 12.99 41.40
C LEU A 10 -49.61 14.39 41.29
N SER A 11 -49.85 15.28 42.27
CA SER A 11 -49.25 16.62 42.31
C SER A 11 -47.73 16.60 42.54
N CYS A 12 -47.22 15.67 43.35
CA CYS A 12 -45.77 15.49 43.53
C CYS A 12 -45.10 14.86 42.30
N CYS A 13 -45.76 13.93 41.60
CA CYS A 13 -45.25 13.38 40.34
C CYS A 13 -45.28 14.40 39.20
N SER A 14 -46.28 15.29 39.15
CA SER A 14 -46.33 16.40 38.18
C SER A 14 -45.28 17.48 38.46
N LEU A 15 -44.98 17.80 39.74
CA LEU A 15 -43.90 18.74 40.08
C LEU A 15 -42.50 18.16 39.84
N LEU A 16 -42.29 16.84 40.01
CA LEU A 16 -41.03 16.17 39.68
C LEU A 16 -40.82 16.02 38.17
N LEU A 17 -41.90 15.92 37.38
CA LEU A 17 -41.84 15.97 35.91
C LEU A 17 -41.57 17.39 35.38
N ILE A 18 -42.03 18.44 36.07
CA ILE A 18 -41.78 19.84 35.67
C ILE A 18 -40.38 20.32 36.09
N LEU A 19 -39.86 19.87 37.24
CA LEU A 19 -38.47 20.12 37.65
C LEU A 19 -37.44 19.27 36.88
N GLY A 20 -37.86 18.14 36.29
CA GLY A 20 -37.04 17.35 35.36
C GLY A 20 -37.00 17.91 33.93
N MET A 21 -37.92 18.79 33.55
CA MET A 21 -37.97 19.42 32.22
C MET A 21 -37.46 20.87 32.19
N THR A 22 -36.83 21.35 33.27
CA THR A 22 -36.16 22.68 33.32
C THR A 22 -34.65 22.60 33.63
N ALA A 23 -34.04 21.42 33.53
CA ALA A 23 -32.60 21.22 33.74
C ALA A 23 -31.84 20.57 32.55
N CYS A 24 -32.49 20.41 31.39
CA CYS A 24 -31.81 20.16 30.12
C CYS A 24 -32.31 21.18 29.11
N GLY A 25 -31.62 22.33 29.04
CA GLY A 25 -31.72 23.18 27.86
C GLY A 25 -31.04 22.45 26.72
N GLU A 26 -31.83 21.97 25.76
CA GLU A 26 -31.35 21.62 24.43
C GLU A 26 -30.69 22.87 23.83
N VAL A 27 -29.36 22.85 23.73
CA VAL A 27 -28.69 23.60 22.69
C VAL A 27 -29.04 22.89 21.40
N ILE A 28 -30.05 23.38 20.70
CA ILE A 28 -30.27 23.06 19.30
C ILE A 28 -29.11 23.71 18.53
N THR A 29 -28.00 22.99 18.36
CA THR A 29 -27.05 23.28 17.29
C THR A 29 -27.71 22.83 16.00
N THR A 30 -28.39 23.76 15.33
CA THR A 30 -28.55 23.68 13.88
C THR A 30 -27.15 23.65 13.27
N THR A 31 -26.70 22.46 12.86
CA THR A 31 -25.51 22.31 12.01
C THR A 31 -25.87 22.81 10.62
N THR A 32 -25.87 24.12 10.44
CA THR A 32 -25.49 24.70 9.15
C THR A 32 -24.07 24.21 8.87
N ARG A 33 -23.88 23.46 7.77
CA ARG A 33 -22.57 23.28 7.15
C ARG A 33 -22.05 24.67 6.81
N ASP A 34 -21.27 25.24 7.73
CA ASP A 34 -20.50 26.44 7.50
C ASP A 34 -19.17 26.00 6.89
N SER A 35 -18.92 26.50 5.71
CA SER A 35 -17.69 26.33 4.96
C SER A 35 -16.64 27.24 5.59
N GLY A 36 -15.82 26.71 6.49
CA GLY A 36 -14.65 27.42 6.98
C GLY A 36 -14.32 27.16 8.45
N ASP A 37 -13.51 26.13 8.70
CA ASP A 37 -12.49 26.22 9.74
C ASP A 37 -11.25 25.45 9.26
N VAL A 38 -10.15 26.17 9.07
CA VAL A 38 -8.83 25.57 8.84
C VAL A 38 -8.41 25.01 10.20
N GLY A 39 -8.73 23.73 10.41
CA GLY A 39 -8.78 23.08 11.71
C GLY A 39 -7.48 23.20 12.51
N THR A 40 -7.61 23.56 13.77
CA THR A 40 -6.56 23.32 14.76
C THR A 40 -6.33 21.81 14.87
N VAL A 41 -5.21 21.32 14.33
CA VAL A 41 -4.72 19.94 14.51
C VAL A 41 -4.75 19.60 16.00
N SER A 42 -5.27 18.44 16.37
CA SER A 42 -5.37 18.05 17.78
C SER A 42 -3.98 17.98 18.41
N ARG A 43 -3.84 18.27 19.71
CA ARG A 43 -2.54 18.17 20.39
C ARG A 43 -1.92 16.77 20.31
N ALA A 44 -2.77 15.73 20.23
CA ALA A 44 -2.33 14.36 20.05
C ALA A 44 -1.71 14.13 18.66
N GLU A 45 -2.33 14.67 17.61
CA GLU A 45 -1.78 14.61 16.25
C GLU A 45 -0.49 15.41 16.10
N GLN A 46 -0.43 16.61 16.67
CA GLN A 46 0.81 17.40 16.69
C GLN A 46 1.94 16.63 17.37
N LYS A 47 1.65 15.92 18.47
CA LYS A 47 2.64 15.08 19.15
C LYS A 47 3.15 13.95 18.24
N LEU A 48 2.24 13.29 17.51
CA LEU A 48 2.64 12.27 16.54
C LEU A 48 3.55 12.85 15.47
N ASP A 49 3.23 14.02 14.92
CA ASP A 49 4.04 14.65 13.87
C ASP A 49 5.38 15.18 14.39
N GLU A 50 5.52 15.55 15.66
CA GLU A 50 6.77 16.10 16.22
C GLU A 50 7.71 15.01 16.78
N GLU A 51 7.13 13.97 17.38
CA GLU A 51 7.85 12.96 18.16
C GLU A 51 7.92 11.59 17.51
N VAL A 52 6.90 11.17 16.76
CA VAL A 52 6.86 9.82 16.14
C VAL A 52 7.17 9.89 14.65
N PHE A 53 6.52 10.80 13.94
CA PHE A 53 6.60 10.95 12.49
C PHE A 53 7.05 12.34 12.01
N PRO A 54 8.20 12.87 12.50
CA PRO A 54 8.70 14.15 12.02
C PRO A 54 9.12 14.11 10.56
N LYS A 55 8.77 15.16 9.84
CA LYS A 55 9.04 15.32 8.40
C LYS A 55 10.34 16.07 8.11
N ASP A 56 10.96 16.65 9.14
CA ASP A 56 12.11 17.56 9.07
C ASP A 56 13.39 16.99 9.70
N LYS A 57 13.35 15.75 10.20
CA LYS A 57 14.50 15.02 10.76
C LYS A 57 14.32 13.52 10.65
N VAL A 58 15.43 12.80 10.73
CA VAL A 58 15.48 11.34 10.85
C VAL A 58 15.52 10.96 12.33
N VAL A 59 14.67 10.04 12.77
CA VAL A 59 14.67 9.56 14.17
C VAL A 59 15.30 8.18 14.31
N ASP A 60 15.92 7.91 15.46
CA ASP A 60 16.49 6.60 15.76
C ASP A 60 15.39 5.65 16.27
N VAL A 61 15.38 4.43 15.73
CA VAL A 61 14.57 3.31 16.20
C VAL A 61 15.52 2.19 16.61
N LYS A 62 15.71 1.99 17.92
CA LYS A 62 16.68 1.02 18.46
C LYS A 62 15.94 -0.18 19.01
N ILE A 63 16.04 -1.30 18.31
CA ILE A 63 15.39 -2.55 18.65
C ILE A 63 16.40 -3.46 19.36
N THR A 64 15.98 -4.01 20.49
CA THR A 64 16.72 -5.05 21.23
C THR A 64 15.93 -6.34 21.19
N ILE A 65 16.54 -7.40 20.69
CA ILE A 65 15.93 -8.71 20.45
C ILE A 65 16.94 -9.82 20.78
N ASP A 66 16.47 -10.98 21.23
CA ASP A 66 17.35 -12.14 21.39
C ASP A 66 18.02 -12.50 20.05
N ASN A 67 19.32 -12.80 20.08
CA ASN A 67 20.07 -13.05 18.84
C ASN A 67 19.59 -14.34 18.13
N GLY A 68 19.13 -15.34 18.89
CA GLY A 68 18.56 -16.56 18.32
C GLY A 68 17.23 -16.28 17.64
N ASP A 69 16.34 -15.54 18.29
CA ASP A 69 15.05 -15.14 17.72
C ASP A 69 15.23 -14.25 16.49
N PHE A 70 16.17 -13.31 16.52
CA PHE A 70 16.48 -12.47 15.36
C PHE A 70 17.01 -13.30 14.19
N GLN A 71 17.95 -14.22 14.43
CA GLN A 71 18.46 -15.10 13.37
C GLN A 71 17.36 -16.00 12.82
N ASP A 72 16.53 -16.58 13.68
CA ASP A 72 15.40 -17.42 13.27
C ASP A 72 14.38 -16.64 12.42
N MET A 73 14.11 -15.38 12.77
CA MET A 73 13.28 -14.48 11.97
C MET A 73 13.88 -14.22 10.58
N LEU A 74 15.20 -14.08 10.45
CA LEU A 74 15.86 -13.89 9.14
C LEU A 74 15.85 -15.19 8.32
N ASP A 75 16.19 -16.32 8.94
CA ASP A 75 16.25 -17.64 8.30
C ASP A 75 14.85 -18.09 7.83
N ASN A 76 13.80 -17.71 8.56
CA ASN A 76 12.41 -18.02 8.26
C ASN A 76 11.59 -16.79 7.86
N ALA A 77 12.21 -15.80 7.21
CA ALA A 77 11.59 -14.50 6.92
C ALA A 77 10.23 -14.57 6.21
N SER A 78 10.00 -15.56 5.34
CA SER A 78 8.72 -15.75 4.65
C SER A 78 7.56 -16.18 5.57
N ALA A 79 7.85 -16.68 6.77
CA ALA A 79 6.82 -17.09 7.73
C ALA A 79 6.14 -15.89 8.40
N GLU A 80 6.76 -14.71 8.37
CA GLU A 80 6.25 -13.49 9.01
C GLU A 80 5.85 -13.72 10.49
N GLU A 81 6.62 -14.55 11.21
CA GLU A 81 6.34 -14.84 12.63
C GLU A 81 6.81 -13.68 13.51
N TYR A 82 5.97 -13.26 14.46
CA TYR A 82 6.37 -12.28 15.47
C TYR A 82 7.35 -12.88 16.47
N LYS A 83 8.44 -12.16 16.69
CA LYS A 83 9.36 -12.35 17.81
C LYS A 83 9.17 -11.21 18.80
N GLU A 84 9.41 -11.52 20.07
CA GLU A 84 9.34 -10.53 21.14
C GLU A 84 10.63 -9.70 21.19
N ALA A 85 10.48 -8.39 21.33
CA ALA A 85 11.58 -7.43 21.39
C ALA A 85 11.22 -6.24 22.30
N SER A 86 12.22 -5.41 22.57
CA SER A 86 12.01 -4.05 23.09
C SER A 86 12.48 -3.03 22.07
N VAL A 87 11.94 -1.81 22.15
CA VAL A 87 12.27 -0.71 21.25
C VAL A 87 12.40 0.60 21.99
N ASP A 88 13.49 1.33 21.74
CA ASP A 88 13.59 2.75 22.01
C ASP A 88 13.27 3.51 20.71
N TYR A 89 12.05 4.05 20.62
CA TYR A 89 11.57 4.83 19.49
C TYR A 89 11.73 6.32 19.79
N ASN A 90 12.69 6.98 19.14
CA ASN A 90 12.99 8.40 19.37
C ASN A 90 13.14 8.78 20.86
N GLY A 91 13.75 7.89 21.66
CA GLY A 91 13.97 8.07 23.10
C GLY A 91 12.81 7.62 24.00
N GLN A 92 11.70 7.14 23.43
CA GLN A 92 10.61 6.50 24.18
C GLN A 92 10.81 4.98 24.21
N HIS A 93 10.93 4.41 25.41
CA HIS A 93 11.23 2.99 25.61
C HIS A 93 9.96 2.15 25.79
N PHE A 94 9.86 1.04 25.05
CA PHE A 94 8.77 0.07 25.12
C PHE A 94 9.33 -1.35 25.21
N GLU A 95 8.86 -2.10 26.20
CA GLU A 95 9.12 -3.53 26.35
C GLU A 95 8.01 -4.34 25.69
N HIS A 96 8.26 -5.63 25.44
CA HIS A 96 7.25 -6.61 25.02
C HIS A 96 6.52 -6.24 23.71
N ILE A 97 7.23 -5.64 22.74
CA ILE A 97 6.71 -5.41 21.40
C ILE A 97 6.90 -6.65 20.51
N GLY A 98 6.04 -6.82 19.53
CA GLY A 98 6.24 -7.75 18.42
C GLY A 98 7.07 -7.12 17.31
N ILE A 99 8.05 -7.86 16.80
CA ILE A 99 8.74 -7.56 15.54
C ILE A 99 8.67 -8.76 14.59
N ARG A 100 8.45 -8.50 13.31
CA ARG A 100 8.55 -9.50 12.25
C ARG A 100 9.01 -8.89 10.94
N THR A 101 9.53 -9.73 10.04
CA THR A 101 9.65 -9.37 8.62
C THR A 101 8.27 -9.14 8.01
N LYS A 102 8.22 -8.31 6.95
CA LYS A 102 6.98 -8.05 6.21
C LYS A 102 7.23 -7.74 4.73
N GLY A 103 6.16 -7.87 3.94
CA GLY A 103 6.11 -7.41 2.55
C GLY A 103 5.64 -8.52 1.63
N ASN A 104 5.43 -8.18 0.36
CA ASN A 104 5.09 -9.16 -0.68
C ASN A 104 6.26 -9.30 -1.65
N LEU A 105 6.38 -8.39 -2.63
CA LEU A 105 7.49 -8.42 -3.58
C LEU A 105 8.84 -8.21 -2.89
N SER A 106 8.97 -7.18 -2.05
CA SER A 106 10.22 -6.88 -1.33
C SER A 106 10.70 -8.06 -0.49
N LEU A 107 9.80 -8.74 0.23
CA LEU A 107 10.13 -9.89 1.07
C LEU A 107 10.63 -11.06 0.23
N ARG A 108 9.85 -11.48 -0.77
CA ARG A 108 10.22 -12.58 -1.67
C ARG A 108 11.53 -12.31 -2.41
N SER A 109 11.77 -11.06 -2.78
CA SER A 109 13.02 -10.66 -3.43
C SER A 109 14.21 -10.79 -2.51
N VAL A 110 14.14 -10.29 -1.27
CA VAL A 110 15.26 -10.40 -0.31
C VAL A 110 15.52 -11.86 0.06
N VAL A 111 14.48 -12.68 0.29
CA VAL A 111 14.64 -14.13 0.55
C VAL A 111 15.41 -14.86 -0.57
N GLN A 112 15.34 -14.36 -1.81
CA GLN A 112 16.04 -14.93 -2.95
C GLN A 112 17.44 -14.33 -3.17
N MET A 113 17.82 -13.28 -2.45
CA MET A 113 19.14 -12.69 -2.49
C MET A 113 20.09 -13.45 -1.57
N SER A 114 21.25 -13.84 -2.08
CA SER A 114 22.27 -14.51 -1.26
C SER A 114 23.13 -13.54 -0.44
N ASP A 115 23.02 -12.24 -0.72
CA ASP A 115 23.90 -11.18 -0.19
C ASP A 115 23.14 -10.03 0.47
N SER A 116 21.86 -10.22 0.81
CA SER A 116 21.04 -9.20 1.47
C SER A 116 20.08 -9.81 2.48
N ASP A 117 20.11 -9.26 3.69
CA ASP A 117 19.11 -9.49 4.75
C ASP A 117 18.27 -8.23 4.98
N ARG A 118 18.21 -7.31 4.02
CA ARG A 118 17.55 -6.01 4.17
C ARG A 118 16.02 -6.13 4.07
N TYR A 119 15.41 -6.81 5.01
CA TYR A 119 13.95 -6.93 5.10
C TYR A 119 13.30 -5.62 5.56
N SER A 120 12.05 -5.43 5.14
CA SER A 120 11.14 -4.52 5.84
C SER A 120 10.65 -5.19 7.13
N PHE A 121 10.46 -4.40 8.18
CA PHE A 121 9.96 -4.90 9.46
C PHE A 121 8.59 -4.32 9.80
N LYS A 122 7.83 -5.05 10.60
CA LYS A 122 6.62 -4.55 11.26
C LYS A 122 6.84 -4.59 12.76
N LEU A 123 6.66 -3.44 13.41
CA LEU A 123 6.59 -3.31 14.85
C LEU A 123 5.12 -3.33 15.27
N SER A 124 4.80 -4.14 16.27
CA SER A 124 3.48 -4.31 16.86
C SER A 124 3.60 -4.02 18.35
N PHE A 125 3.15 -2.82 18.77
CA PHE A 125 3.22 -2.41 20.17
C PHE A 125 2.21 -3.18 21.02
N ASP A 126 1.13 -3.65 20.41
CA ASP A 126 0.00 -4.33 21.06
C ASP A 126 0.01 -5.87 20.91
N GLU A 127 1.14 -6.47 20.49
CA GLU A 127 1.22 -7.91 20.19
C GLU A 127 1.11 -8.78 21.44
N TYR A 128 1.89 -8.46 22.48
CA TYR A 128 2.00 -9.27 23.70
C TYR A 128 1.39 -8.58 24.93
N VAL A 129 1.25 -7.26 24.89
CA VAL A 129 0.69 -6.42 25.96
C VAL A 129 -0.17 -5.31 25.35
N ASP A 130 -1.18 -4.82 26.07
CA ASP A 130 -2.05 -3.73 25.61
C ASP A 130 -1.36 -2.36 25.83
N GLN A 131 -0.60 -1.91 24.83
CA GLN A 131 0.08 -0.60 24.83
C GLN A 131 0.13 0.00 23.43
N THR A 132 0.40 1.31 23.35
CA THR A 132 0.54 2.04 22.08
C THR A 132 1.67 3.06 22.18
N LEU A 133 2.24 3.43 21.03
CA LEU A 133 3.11 4.59 20.88
C LEU A 133 2.25 5.80 20.54
N ASP A 134 1.82 6.55 21.56
CA ASP A 134 0.99 7.75 21.41
C ASP A 134 -0.30 7.52 20.58
N GLY A 135 -0.93 6.36 20.76
CA GLY A 135 -2.11 5.94 20.00
C GLY A 135 -1.81 5.14 18.74
N ILE A 136 -0.55 4.97 18.36
CA ILE A 136 -0.12 4.08 17.26
C ILE A 136 0.07 2.67 17.79
N SER A 137 -0.64 1.70 17.22
CA SER A 137 -0.48 0.29 17.57
C SER A 137 0.62 -0.40 16.75
N LYS A 138 0.78 -0.04 15.47
CA LYS A 138 1.69 -0.72 14.54
C LYS A 138 2.41 0.24 13.61
N ILE A 139 3.70 0.01 13.39
CA ILE A 139 4.55 0.76 12.47
C ILE A 139 5.23 -0.20 11.51
N ASN A 140 5.18 0.14 10.22
CA ASN A 140 5.91 -0.54 9.16
C ASN A 140 7.23 0.20 8.91
N LEU A 141 8.35 -0.48 9.04
CA LEU A 141 9.67 0.02 8.67
C LEU A 141 9.97 -0.49 7.26
N ASN A 142 9.68 0.35 6.26
CA ASN A 142 9.90 0.04 4.85
C ASN A 142 11.38 0.20 4.48
N ASN A 143 11.92 -0.83 3.83
CA ASN A 143 13.33 -0.93 3.43
C ASN A 143 13.71 -0.16 2.15
N ASN A 144 12.80 0.69 1.63
CA ASN A 144 12.94 1.44 0.38
C ASN A 144 13.23 0.58 -0.86
N TYR A 145 12.72 -0.65 -0.89
CA TYR A 145 12.87 -1.54 -2.03
C TYR A 145 12.40 -0.89 -3.33
N SER A 146 13.18 -1.05 -4.41
CA SER A 146 12.93 -0.44 -5.73
C SER A 146 12.97 1.10 -5.82
N ASP A 147 13.36 1.79 -4.75
CA ASP A 147 13.51 3.25 -4.74
C ASP A 147 14.95 3.70 -4.42
N ALA A 148 15.74 3.90 -5.46
CA ALA A 148 17.09 4.46 -5.34
C ALA A 148 17.13 5.88 -4.76
N SER A 149 16.03 6.64 -4.85
CA SER A 149 15.95 7.98 -4.27
C SER A 149 15.57 7.96 -2.79
N SER A 150 14.99 6.85 -2.29
CA SER A 150 14.33 6.75 -0.98
C SER A 150 13.25 7.82 -0.71
N MET A 151 12.78 8.56 -1.73
CA MET A 151 11.90 9.72 -1.58
C MET A 151 10.51 9.55 -2.21
N ARG A 152 10.28 8.54 -3.06
CA ARG A 152 9.02 8.42 -3.82
C ARG A 152 7.82 8.27 -2.92
N GLU A 153 7.89 7.33 -1.97
CA GLU A 153 6.78 7.05 -1.06
C GLU A 153 6.52 8.25 -0.13
N PHE A 154 7.59 8.87 0.40
CA PHE A 154 7.50 10.07 1.24
C PHE A 154 6.81 11.24 0.51
N LEU A 155 7.29 11.57 -0.70
CA LEU A 155 6.75 12.68 -1.49
C LEU A 155 5.31 12.41 -1.95
N THR A 156 4.96 11.15 -2.19
CA THR A 156 3.60 10.79 -2.61
C THR A 156 2.61 10.88 -1.48
N TYR A 157 2.97 10.46 -0.26
CA TYR A 157 2.11 10.70 0.90
C TYR A 157 2.01 12.19 1.23
N GLU A 158 3.06 13.00 1.00
CA GLU A 158 2.98 14.46 1.20
C GLU A 158 1.99 15.10 0.22
N LEU A 159 1.94 14.62 -1.03
CA LEU A 159 0.91 15.03 -1.98
C LEU A 159 -0.49 14.55 -1.54
N ALA A 160 -0.61 13.32 -1.04
CA ALA A 160 -1.88 12.78 -0.56
C ALA A 160 -2.44 13.60 0.61
N GLU A 161 -1.60 13.99 1.58
CA GLU A 161 -1.97 14.88 2.67
C GLU A 161 -2.45 16.25 2.15
N GLN A 162 -1.78 16.83 1.15
CA GLN A 162 -2.18 18.10 0.53
C GLN A 162 -3.50 18.00 -0.25
N MET A 163 -3.79 16.85 -0.83
CA MET A 163 -5.09 16.56 -1.46
C MET A 163 -6.20 16.34 -0.41
N GLY A 164 -5.87 16.26 0.88
CA GLY A 164 -6.81 15.98 1.96
C GLY A 164 -7.24 14.52 2.02
N LEU A 165 -6.45 13.59 1.47
CA LEU A 165 -6.72 12.16 1.59
C LEU A 165 -6.38 11.67 3.01
N PRO A 166 -7.14 10.71 3.56
CA PRO A 166 -6.76 10.00 4.78
C PRO A 166 -5.42 9.28 4.56
N THR A 167 -4.33 9.87 5.06
CA THR A 167 -2.97 9.43 4.74
C THR A 167 -2.30 8.86 5.99
N PRO A 168 -1.71 7.64 5.94
CA PRO A 168 -1.00 7.10 7.10
C PRO A 168 0.15 8.02 7.49
N LYS A 169 0.44 8.17 8.79
CA LYS A 169 1.61 8.93 9.22
C LYS A 169 2.90 8.27 8.72
N TYR A 170 3.92 9.07 8.42
CA TYR A 170 5.19 8.58 7.87
C TYR A 170 6.39 9.49 8.22
N SER A 171 7.58 8.92 8.35
CA SER A 171 8.83 9.65 8.61
C SER A 171 10.05 8.80 8.28
N TYR A 172 11.20 9.45 8.10
CA TYR A 172 12.45 8.73 7.95
C TYR A 172 13.01 8.29 9.29
N VAL A 173 13.58 7.08 9.31
CA VAL A 173 14.17 6.51 10.52
C VAL A 173 15.51 5.83 10.25
N ASN A 174 16.37 5.84 11.25
CA ASN A 174 17.53 4.98 11.34
C ASN A 174 17.22 3.79 12.25
N VAL A 175 17.27 2.58 11.71
CA VAL A 175 17.02 1.36 12.46
C VAL A 175 18.33 0.83 13.02
N TYR A 176 18.33 0.51 14.31
CA TYR A 176 19.42 -0.21 14.97
C TYR A 176 18.88 -1.53 15.52
N ILE A 177 19.57 -2.64 15.26
CA ILE A 177 19.28 -3.94 15.88
C ILE A 177 20.44 -4.30 16.81
N ASN A 178 20.15 -4.56 18.09
CA ASN A 178 21.14 -4.94 19.10
C ASN A 178 22.36 -3.98 19.13
N ASN A 179 22.07 -2.67 19.16
CA ASN A 179 23.02 -1.55 19.18
C ASN A 179 23.90 -1.40 17.91
N LYS A 180 23.59 -2.11 16.82
CA LYS A 180 24.27 -1.95 15.54
C LYS A 180 23.34 -1.24 14.57
N LEU A 181 23.86 -0.25 13.84
CA LEU A 181 23.13 0.36 12.74
C LEU A 181 22.76 -0.74 11.74
N TRP A 182 21.46 -0.89 11.48
CA TRP A 182 20.93 -1.85 10.54
C TRP A 182 20.65 -1.20 9.19
N GLY A 183 20.10 0.01 9.17
CA GLY A 183 19.95 0.78 7.94
C GLY A 183 18.99 1.96 8.06
N PHE A 184 18.86 2.69 6.96
CA PHE A 184 17.97 3.83 6.77
C PHE A 184 16.64 3.40 6.15
N TYR A 185 15.52 3.70 6.81
CA TYR A 185 14.19 3.19 6.47
C TYR A 185 13.16 4.32 6.43
N LEU A 186 12.01 4.04 5.82
CA LEU A 186 10.82 4.87 5.94
C LEU A 186 9.85 4.19 6.94
N ALA A 187 9.57 4.84 8.06
CA ALA A 187 8.53 4.41 8.99
C ALA A 187 7.17 4.89 8.49
N ILE A 188 6.17 4.00 8.49
CA ILE A 188 4.81 4.28 8.06
C ILE A 188 3.84 3.64 9.04
N GLU A 189 2.88 4.40 9.51
CA GLU A 189 1.77 3.90 10.30
C GLU A 189 1.00 2.79 9.56
N GLN A 190 0.66 1.72 10.26
CA GLN A 190 -0.21 0.69 9.72
C GLN A 190 -1.65 1.19 9.63
N ILE A 191 -2.27 1.07 8.45
CA ILE A 191 -3.73 1.20 8.33
C ILE A 191 -4.39 0.06 9.12
N GLY A 192 -5.15 0.43 10.13
CA GLY A 192 -5.82 -0.45 11.10
C GLY A 192 -6.58 0.39 12.12
N ASP A 193 -7.06 -0.22 13.20
CA ASP A 193 -8.02 0.41 14.13
C ASP A 193 -7.57 1.78 14.65
N ALA A 194 -6.31 1.94 15.03
CA ALA A 194 -5.76 3.22 15.50
C ALA A 194 -5.84 4.33 14.44
N TYR A 195 -5.44 4.00 13.21
CA TYR A 195 -5.52 4.90 12.06
C TYR A 195 -6.98 5.25 11.75
N LEU A 196 -7.86 4.25 11.69
CA LEU A 196 -9.27 4.43 11.35
C LEU A 196 -9.97 5.33 12.37
N ASN A 197 -9.77 5.09 13.66
CA ASN A 197 -10.36 5.93 14.72
C ASN A 197 -9.94 7.41 14.61
N ARG A 198 -8.72 7.68 14.13
CA ARG A 198 -8.24 9.06 13.99
C ARG A 198 -8.80 9.76 12.75
N HIS A 199 -8.92 9.06 11.63
CA HIS A 199 -9.39 9.65 10.37
C HIS A 199 -10.93 9.65 10.24
N PHE A 200 -11.61 8.64 10.78
CA PHE A 200 -13.05 8.42 10.61
C PHE A 200 -13.83 8.50 11.95
N GLY A 201 -13.13 8.72 13.07
CA GLY A 201 -13.75 8.74 14.40
C GLY A 201 -14.21 7.37 14.92
N ASN A 202 -13.99 6.30 14.15
CA ASN A 202 -14.37 4.94 14.49
C ASN A 202 -13.50 3.90 13.75
N SER A 203 -13.59 2.64 14.18
CA SER A 203 -12.91 1.50 13.53
C SER A 203 -13.78 0.23 13.50
N TYR A 204 -15.11 0.39 13.51
CA TYR A 204 -16.02 -0.77 13.51
C TYR A 204 -16.29 -1.32 12.11
N GLY A 205 -16.03 -0.51 11.08
CA GLY A 205 -16.34 -0.81 9.71
C GLY A 205 -15.45 -1.88 9.09
N ALA A 206 -15.87 -2.36 7.92
CA ALA A 206 -15.12 -3.35 7.17
C ALA A 206 -13.87 -2.73 6.53
N LEU A 207 -12.70 -3.31 6.79
CA LEU A 207 -11.45 -2.90 6.16
C LEU A 207 -10.94 -4.01 5.25
N TYR A 208 -10.88 -3.76 3.95
CA TYR A 208 -10.33 -4.68 2.95
C TYR A 208 -9.03 -4.13 2.38
N LYS A 209 -8.12 -5.02 1.97
CA LYS A 209 -6.92 -4.67 1.21
C LYS A 209 -6.98 -5.32 -0.17
N GLY A 210 -6.72 -4.54 -1.22
CA GLY A 210 -6.53 -5.05 -2.57
C GLY A 210 -5.18 -5.76 -2.68
N GLU A 211 -5.21 -7.06 -2.96
CA GLU A 211 -4.02 -7.89 -3.17
C GLU A 211 -3.90 -8.27 -4.66
N MET A 212 -2.67 -8.45 -5.14
CA MET A 212 -2.40 -8.88 -6.53
C MET A 212 -2.93 -10.29 -6.85
N THR A 213 -3.05 -11.16 -5.85
CA THR A 213 -3.52 -12.53 -6.01
C THR A 213 -4.99 -12.64 -5.67
N GLY A 214 -5.75 -13.39 -6.47
CA GLY A 214 -7.19 -13.57 -6.29
C GLY A 214 -8.01 -12.82 -7.33
N SER A 215 -9.32 -12.74 -7.11
CA SER A 215 -10.27 -12.07 -8.00
C SER A 215 -10.98 -10.91 -7.29
N GLY A 216 -11.37 -9.87 -8.03
CA GLY A 216 -12.17 -8.76 -7.52
C GLY A 216 -11.40 -7.56 -6.98
N SER A 217 -10.05 -7.59 -6.98
CA SER A 217 -9.23 -6.42 -6.62
C SER A 217 -9.24 -5.30 -7.67
N ASP A 218 -9.80 -5.56 -8.86
CA ASP A 218 -10.20 -4.54 -9.83
C ASP A 218 -11.59 -3.94 -9.57
N LEU A 219 -12.33 -4.41 -8.56
CA LEU A 219 -13.69 -3.99 -8.22
C LEU A 219 -14.73 -4.28 -9.31
N ALA A 220 -14.45 -5.26 -10.19
CA ALA A 220 -15.42 -5.79 -11.15
C ALA A 220 -16.51 -6.63 -10.46
N TRP A 221 -17.74 -6.55 -10.97
CA TRP A 221 -18.84 -7.37 -10.49
C TRP A 221 -18.64 -8.86 -10.84
N LEU A 222 -18.46 -9.70 -9.82
CA LEU A 222 -18.29 -11.15 -9.95
C LEU A 222 -19.54 -11.94 -9.55
N GLY A 223 -20.60 -11.25 -9.11
CA GLY A 223 -21.80 -11.85 -8.55
C GLY A 223 -22.02 -11.44 -7.09
N ASP A 224 -23.06 -12.02 -6.51
CA ASP A 224 -23.56 -11.77 -5.17
C ASP A 224 -22.87 -12.62 -4.08
N ASP A 225 -21.98 -13.53 -4.47
CA ASP A 225 -21.20 -14.36 -3.55
C ASP A 225 -19.93 -13.62 -3.07
N PRO A 226 -19.83 -13.22 -1.80
CA PRO A 226 -18.64 -12.56 -1.25
C PRO A 226 -17.37 -13.39 -1.39
N SER A 227 -17.48 -14.71 -1.41
CA SER A 227 -16.33 -15.60 -1.56
C SER A 227 -15.68 -15.55 -2.95
N ALA A 228 -16.34 -14.96 -3.95
CA ALA A 228 -15.75 -14.72 -5.27
C ALA A 228 -14.65 -13.64 -5.24
N TYR A 229 -14.68 -12.74 -4.26
CA TYR A 229 -13.79 -11.56 -4.18
C TYR A 229 -12.51 -11.85 -3.39
N THR A 230 -11.84 -12.96 -3.71
CA THR A 230 -10.64 -13.46 -3.01
C THR A 230 -9.44 -12.51 -3.02
N GLY A 231 -9.40 -11.53 -3.94
CA GLY A 231 -8.37 -10.50 -4.02
C GLY A 231 -8.60 -9.31 -3.08
N LEU A 232 -9.75 -9.25 -2.39
CA LEU A 232 -10.07 -8.26 -1.36
C LEU A 232 -9.93 -8.90 0.02
N ALA A 233 -8.72 -8.85 0.57
CA ALA A 233 -8.42 -9.48 1.84
C ALA A 233 -8.98 -8.66 3.02
N LEU A 234 -9.91 -9.24 3.78
CA LEU A 234 -10.45 -8.62 5.00
C LEU A 234 -9.37 -8.48 6.07
N LYS A 235 -9.21 -7.28 6.63
CA LYS A 235 -8.22 -6.92 7.65
C LYS A 235 -8.85 -6.49 8.99
N SER A 236 -10.15 -6.18 9.01
CA SER A 236 -10.91 -5.98 10.25
C SER A 236 -11.36 -7.33 10.84
N LYS A 237 -11.72 -7.34 12.13
CA LYS A 237 -12.17 -8.57 12.84
C LYS A 237 -13.56 -9.04 12.42
N THR A 238 -14.38 -8.14 11.92
CA THR A 238 -15.76 -8.38 11.51
C THR A 238 -16.07 -7.54 10.28
N THR A 239 -16.95 -8.05 9.44
CA THR A 239 -17.57 -7.33 8.33
C THR A 239 -19.04 -7.69 8.25
N ASN A 240 -19.82 -6.83 7.60
CA ASN A 240 -21.11 -7.18 7.07
C ASN A 240 -20.90 -7.55 5.59
N ASP A 241 -20.74 -8.84 5.27
CA ASP A 241 -20.34 -9.30 3.93
C ASP A 241 -21.20 -8.73 2.78
N ASP A 242 -22.48 -8.42 3.06
CA ASP A 242 -23.40 -7.83 2.10
C ASP A 242 -22.98 -6.41 1.68
N ILE A 243 -22.33 -5.63 2.55
CA ILE A 243 -22.02 -4.21 2.29
C ILE A 243 -20.98 -4.03 1.17
N LEU A 244 -20.00 -4.95 1.11
CA LEU A 244 -19.02 -4.97 0.03
C LEU A 244 -19.71 -5.26 -1.31
N ILE A 245 -20.63 -6.23 -1.31
CA ILE A 245 -21.38 -6.62 -2.50
C ILE A 245 -22.30 -5.50 -2.95
N ASP A 246 -22.98 -4.81 -2.03
CA ASP A 246 -23.82 -3.65 -2.33
C ASP A 246 -23.00 -2.52 -2.97
N MET A 247 -21.82 -2.22 -2.44
CA MET A 247 -20.92 -1.22 -3.03
C MET A 247 -20.46 -1.60 -4.44
N ILE A 248 -19.96 -2.84 -4.63
CA ILE A 248 -19.48 -3.28 -5.95
C ILE A 248 -20.65 -3.35 -6.94
N ASN A 249 -21.83 -3.78 -6.52
CA ASN A 249 -23.01 -3.81 -7.36
C ASN A 249 -23.44 -2.41 -7.81
N GLU A 250 -23.53 -1.46 -6.88
CA GLU A 250 -23.89 -0.07 -7.21
C GLU A 250 -22.82 0.57 -8.12
N LEU A 251 -21.53 0.33 -7.87
CA LEU A 251 -20.45 0.80 -8.73
C LEU A 251 -20.57 0.26 -10.17
N ASN A 252 -20.84 -1.03 -10.33
CA ASN A 252 -20.83 -1.67 -11.65
C ASN A 252 -22.16 -1.54 -12.42
N ASN A 253 -23.28 -1.70 -11.71
CA ASN A 253 -24.62 -1.85 -12.28
C ASN A 253 -25.57 -0.70 -11.92
N GLY A 254 -25.19 0.16 -10.98
CA GLY A 254 -25.95 1.31 -10.53
C GLY A 254 -25.50 2.62 -11.17
N SER A 255 -25.85 3.71 -10.50
CA SER A 255 -25.55 5.09 -10.94
C SER A 255 -25.50 6.10 -9.80
N ASP A 256 -25.88 5.69 -8.58
CA ASP A 256 -25.90 6.53 -7.37
C ASP A 256 -24.66 6.22 -6.53
N TYR A 257 -23.50 6.59 -7.07
CA TYR A 257 -22.21 6.20 -6.48
C TYR A 257 -21.97 6.79 -5.08
N GLU A 258 -22.49 7.99 -4.81
CA GLU A 258 -22.38 8.66 -3.50
C GLU A 258 -23.11 7.89 -2.38
N LYS A 259 -24.00 6.96 -2.73
CA LYS A 259 -24.68 6.10 -1.76
C LYS A 259 -23.75 5.04 -1.16
N VAL A 260 -22.64 4.73 -1.83
CA VAL A 260 -21.74 3.63 -1.45
C VAL A 260 -20.27 4.00 -1.41
N LEU A 261 -19.88 5.16 -1.96
CA LEU A 261 -18.49 5.62 -2.05
C LEU A 261 -18.38 7.08 -1.65
N ASP A 262 -17.30 7.41 -0.95
CA ASP A 262 -16.81 8.79 -0.93
C ASP A 262 -16.21 9.09 -2.32
N VAL A 263 -17.04 9.70 -3.17
CA VAL A 263 -16.68 9.99 -4.57
C VAL A 263 -15.51 10.98 -4.64
N GLU A 264 -15.49 12.00 -3.78
CA GLU A 264 -14.44 13.02 -3.82
C GLU A 264 -13.08 12.40 -3.44
N GLU A 265 -13.02 11.63 -2.35
CA GLU A 265 -11.82 10.89 -1.96
C GLU A 265 -11.40 9.89 -3.03
N SER A 266 -12.35 9.21 -3.67
CA SER A 266 -12.08 8.27 -4.76
C SER A 266 -11.43 8.96 -5.97
N LEU A 267 -11.93 10.15 -6.35
CA LEU A 267 -11.35 10.94 -7.44
C LEU A 267 -9.96 11.48 -7.07
N LYS A 268 -9.75 11.90 -5.81
CA LYS A 268 -8.44 12.30 -5.30
C LYS A 268 -7.44 11.14 -5.32
N TYR A 269 -7.86 9.93 -4.94
CA TYR A 269 -7.02 8.73 -5.02
C TYR A 269 -6.65 8.39 -6.47
N ILE A 270 -7.59 8.48 -7.42
CA ILE A 270 -7.28 8.30 -8.85
C ILE A 270 -6.28 9.37 -9.31
N ALA A 271 -6.53 10.64 -8.98
CA ALA A 271 -5.66 11.75 -9.32
C ALA A 271 -4.26 11.62 -8.73
N LEU A 272 -4.13 11.16 -7.48
CA LEU A 272 -2.84 10.91 -6.82
C LEU A 272 -1.99 9.91 -7.62
N ASN A 273 -2.59 8.79 -8.02
CA ASN A 273 -1.88 7.76 -8.78
C ASN A 273 -1.56 8.21 -10.22
N VAL A 274 -2.42 9.02 -10.84
CA VAL A 274 -2.17 9.61 -12.17
C VAL A 274 -1.08 10.66 -12.11
N ALA A 275 -1.18 11.61 -11.19
CA ALA A 275 -0.24 12.71 -11.01
C ALA A 275 1.17 12.22 -10.69
N THR A 276 1.28 11.09 -9.97
CA THR A 276 2.56 10.45 -9.65
C THR A 276 2.93 9.31 -10.58
N ASN A 277 2.16 9.03 -11.64
CA ASN A 277 2.41 7.90 -12.55
C ASN A 277 2.69 6.58 -11.79
N ASN A 278 1.87 6.29 -10.77
CA ASN A 278 2.02 5.10 -9.94
C ASN A 278 1.25 3.92 -10.55
N MET A 279 1.97 3.11 -11.33
CA MET A 279 1.44 1.90 -11.95
C MET A 279 1.49 0.66 -11.04
N ASP A 280 2.02 0.77 -9.82
CA ASP A 280 1.90 -0.29 -8.81
C ASP A 280 0.75 0.03 -7.85
N SER A 281 -0.43 0.24 -8.44
CA SER A 281 -1.65 0.65 -7.75
C SER A 281 -2.88 0.02 -8.40
N TYR A 282 -4.08 0.47 -8.02
CA TYR A 282 -5.34 0.08 -8.66
C TYR A 282 -5.35 0.31 -10.19
N ILE A 283 -4.76 1.42 -10.67
CA ILE A 283 -4.72 1.75 -12.11
C ILE A 283 -3.71 0.88 -12.88
N GLY A 284 -2.83 0.17 -12.18
CA GLY A 284 -1.84 -0.74 -12.74
C GLY A 284 -2.38 -2.11 -13.17
N GLN A 285 -1.49 -2.96 -13.70
CA GLN A 285 -1.82 -4.34 -14.06
C GLN A 285 -2.25 -5.19 -12.85
N ASN A 286 -1.57 -5.02 -11.72
CA ASN A 286 -1.77 -5.86 -10.53
C ASN A 286 -2.99 -5.47 -9.68
N LYS A 287 -3.57 -4.29 -9.91
CA LYS A 287 -4.81 -3.81 -9.24
C LYS A 287 -4.73 -3.91 -7.70
N GLN A 288 -3.61 -3.47 -7.12
CA GLN A 288 -3.29 -3.69 -5.71
C GLN A 288 -2.92 -2.37 -5.01
N ASN A 289 -2.41 -2.47 -3.78
CA ASN A 289 -1.82 -1.36 -3.02
C ASN A 289 -2.84 -0.25 -2.69
N TYR A 290 -4.02 -0.68 -2.23
CA TYR A 290 -5.03 0.19 -1.63
C TYR A 290 -5.78 -0.56 -0.54
N TYR A 291 -6.42 0.20 0.35
CA TYR A 291 -7.46 -0.33 1.23
C TYR A 291 -8.82 0.22 0.85
N LEU A 292 -9.86 -0.52 1.18
CA LEU A 292 -11.24 -0.04 1.22
C LEU A 292 -11.68 -0.05 2.67
N TYR A 293 -12.13 1.09 3.17
CA TYR A 293 -12.74 1.19 4.49
C TYR A 293 -14.19 1.59 4.35
N GLU A 294 -15.07 0.82 4.97
CA GLU A 294 -16.49 1.15 5.08
C GLU A 294 -16.77 1.94 6.35
N ASP A 295 -17.52 3.02 6.24
CA ASP A 295 -18.07 3.78 7.36
C ASP A 295 -19.52 4.18 7.07
N ASP A 296 -20.45 3.65 7.87
CA ASP A 296 -21.90 3.88 7.76
C ASP A 296 -22.45 3.62 6.33
N GLY A 297 -21.94 2.56 5.70
CA GLY A 297 -22.27 2.12 4.34
C GLY A 297 -21.54 2.84 3.20
N ILE A 298 -20.69 3.81 3.51
CA ILE A 298 -19.89 4.56 2.52
C ILE A 298 -18.45 4.06 2.55
N PHE A 299 -17.91 3.72 1.39
CA PHE A 299 -16.54 3.26 1.25
C PHE A 299 -15.58 4.39 0.85
N SER A 300 -14.46 4.49 1.57
CA SER A 300 -13.29 5.26 1.19
C SER A 300 -12.19 4.34 0.64
N ILE A 301 -11.50 4.79 -0.41
CA ILE A 301 -10.31 4.12 -0.93
C ILE A 301 -9.04 4.81 -0.40
N LEU A 302 -8.22 4.04 0.32
CA LEU A 302 -7.11 4.59 1.09
C LEU A 302 -5.76 4.34 0.40
N PRO A 303 -4.88 5.36 0.32
CA PRO A 303 -3.57 5.28 -0.29
C PRO A 303 -2.64 4.31 0.49
N TRP A 304 -1.95 3.42 -0.22
CA TRP A 304 -0.98 2.50 0.39
C TRP A 304 0.18 2.14 -0.57
N ASP A 305 1.39 1.99 -0.03
CA ASP A 305 2.57 1.41 -0.71
C ASP A 305 2.99 2.13 -2.01
N TYR A 306 3.63 3.29 -1.87
CA TYR A 306 3.99 4.20 -2.99
C TYR A 306 5.49 4.20 -3.35
N ASN A 307 6.24 3.16 -2.98
CA ASN A 307 7.67 3.05 -3.31
C ASN A 307 7.94 3.03 -4.84
N MET A 308 6.95 2.62 -5.63
CA MET A 308 7.00 2.53 -7.10
C MET A 308 6.35 3.71 -7.83
N ALA A 309 5.95 4.76 -7.10
CA ALA A 309 5.48 6.01 -7.67
C ALA A 309 6.56 6.72 -8.51
N PHE A 310 6.19 7.79 -9.20
CA PHE A 310 7.02 8.54 -10.14
C PHE A 310 7.68 7.62 -11.18
N GLY A 311 6.87 6.73 -11.77
CA GLY A 311 7.31 5.82 -12.84
C GLY A 311 8.26 4.70 -12.41
N GLY A 312 8.34 4.38 -11.11
CA GLY A 312 9.20 3.31 -10.57
C GLY A 312 8.96 1.94 -11.20
N MET A 313 7.72 1.63 -11.58
CA MET A 313 7.34 0.36 -12.25
C MET A 313 7.64 0.36 -13.77
N GLY A 314 7.77 1.52 -14.40
CA GLY A 314 7.72 1.69 -15.86
C GLY A 314 9.04 1.57 -16.63
N ARG A 315 10.20 1.54 -15.96
CA ARG A 315 11.51 1.37 -16.64
C ARG A 315 11.98 -0.09 -16.75
N GLY A 316 11.38 -1.02 -16.01
CA GLY A 316 11.89 -2.39 -15.83
C GLY A 316 11.37 -3.46 -16.80
N MET A 317 10.30 -3.19 -17.58
CA MET A 317 9.70 -4.20 -18.46
C MET A 317 10.14 -4.10 -19.93
N ALA A 318 10.80 -3.00 -20.33
CA ALA A 318 11.39 -2.81 -21.67
C ALA A 318 12.93 -2.87 -21.66
N GLY A 319 13.57 -2.82 -20.49
CA GLY A 319 14.99 -3.06 -20.28
C GLY A 319 15.13 -4.09 -19.17
N GLY A 320 15.17 -5.37 -19.53
CA GLY A 320 15.13 -6.47 -18.58
C GLY A 320 16.18 -6.35 -17.48
N MET A 321 15.76 -6.58 -16.22
CA MET A 321 16.57 -7.14 -15.13
C MET A 321 18.07 -6.74 -15.12
N GLY A 322 18.35 -5.45 -15.32
CA GLY A 322 19.69 -4.93 -15.59
C GLY A 322 20.33 -4.19 -14.40
N GLY A 323 19.80 -4.35 -13.18
CA GLY A 323 20.31 -3.69 -11.97
C GLY A 323 20.62 -4.62 -10.81
N PHE A 324 20.47 -5.94 -10.97
CA PHE A 324 20.84 -6.91 -9.95
C PHE A 324 21.62 -8.05 -10.62
N GLY A 325 22.89 -7.78 -10.89
CA GLY A 325 23.77 -8.72 -11.57
C GLY A 325 25.24 -8.34 -11.44
N ASN A 326 25.93 -9.06 -10.55
CA ASN A 326 27.38 -9.28 -10.50
C ASN A 326 28.23 -8.26 -9.69
N ARG A 327 28.16 -8.34 -8.36
CA ARG A 327 29.32 -8.08 -7.49
C ARG A 327 30.39 -9.16 -7.74
N GLY A 328 31.10 -9.04 -8.86
CA GLY A 328 32.31 -9.79 -9.16
C GLY A 328 33.53 -9.09 -8.55
N GLY A 329 34.33 -9.84 -7.80
CA GLY A 329 35.37 -9.34 -6.91
C GLY A 329 36.46 -8.46 -7.52
N ASN A 330 36.93 -7.53 -6.69
CA ASN A 330 38.21 -6.85 -6.86
C ASN A 330 39.36 -7.86 -6.81
N GLU A 331 40.02 -8.10 -7.94
CA GLU A 331 41.44 -8.47 -7.93
C GLU A 331 42.26 -7.40 -8.65
N ALA A 332 43.15 -6.80 -7.86
CA ALA A 332 44.12 -5.82 -8.30
C ALA A 332 45.22 -6.45 -9.16
N GLY A 333 45.65 -5.70 -10.17
CA GLY A 333 47.02 -5.74 -10.67
C GLY A 333 47.21 -6.33 -12.06
N ARG A 334 47.39 -5.44 -13.05
CA ARG A 334 48.56 -5.46 -13.94
C ARG A 334 48.59 -4.22 -14.83
N THR A 335 49.72 -3.54 -14.76
CA THR A 335 50.19 -2.48 -15.66
C THR A 335 50.24 -2.93 -17.13
N PRO A 336 49.98 -2.06 -18.12
CA PRO A 336 50.41 -2.31 -19.48
C PRO A 336 51.65 -1.48 -19.84
N GLU A 337 52.74 -2.16 -20.23
CA GLU A 337 53.77 -1.60 -21.11
C GLU A 337 53.38 -1.79 -22.59
N PRO A 338 53.91 -0.97 -23.51
CA PRO A 338 53.39 -0.81 -24.86
C PRO A 338 54.19 -1.62 -25.90
N LEU A 339 53.54 -2.08 -26.97
CA LEU A 339 54.24 -2.46 -28.21
C LEU A 339 53.51 -1.95 -29.45
N ALA A 340 54.35 -1.44 -30.34
CA ALA A 340 54.05 -0.68 -31.54
C ALA A 340 53.81 -1.54 -32.78
N GLY A 341 53.25 -0.91 -33.82
CA GLY A 341 53.66 -1.13 -35.21
C GLY A 341 52.52 -1.33 -36.21
N GLY A 342 52.41 -0.44 -37.22
CA GLY A 342 51.70 -0.76 -38.46
C GLY A 342 51.15 0.41 -39.29
N SER A 343 52.04 1.17 -39.95
CA SER A 343 51.95 1.89 -41.25
C SER A 343 50.59 1.85 -42.01
N ALA A 344 49.93 3.00 -42.22
CA ALA A 344 49.93 3.89 -43.40
C ALA A 344 48.89 3.56 -44.50
N ASP A 345 48.03 4.52 -44.87
CA ASP A 345 48.05 5.19 -46.18
C ASP A 345 46.98 6.30 -46.32
N SER A 346 47.38 7.36 -47.03
CA SER A 346 46.71 8.41 -47.85
C SER A 346 45.19 8.72 -47.70
N THR A 347 44.63 9.93 -47.79
CA THR A 347 44.92 11.20 -48.50
C THR A 347 44.05 12.33 -47.88
N ASP A 348 44.54 13.57 -47.90
CA ASP A 348 43.80 14.85 -47.75
C ASP A 348 43.66 15.46 -49.17
N PRO A 349 42.76 16.43 -49.55
CA PRO A 349 42.57 17.68 -48.80
C PRO A 349 41.21 18.44 -48.89
N ALA A 350 41.10 19.37 -47.92
CA ALA A 350 40.60 20.75 -48.03
C ALA A 350 39.08 21.06 -48.01
N GLY A 351 38.68 21.77 -46.94
CA GLY A 351 37.53 22.66 -46.89
C GLY A 351 37.52 23.46 -45.58
N GLN A 352 37.87 24.74 -45.65
CA GLN A 352 38.03 25.69 -44.53
C GLN A 352 36.69 26.08 -43.88
N SER A 353 36.64 26.20 -42.55
CA SER A 353 36.06 27.38 -41.83
C SER A 353 36.24 27.27 -40.31
N GLU A 354 36.32 28.45 -39.69
CA GLU A 354 36.69 28.83 -38.31
C GLU A 354 35.69 28.41 -37.20
N PRO A 355 36.00 28.60 -35.90
CA PRO A 355 35.66 27.67 -34.82
C PRO A 355 34.22 27.80 -34.29
N GLN A 356 33.55 26.66 -34.14
CA GLN A 356 32.30 26.56 -33.38
C GLN A 356 32.59 26.60 -31.86
N GLU A 357 31.87 27.49 -31.18
CA GLU A 357 31.61 27.44 -29.75
C GLU A 357 31.18 26.03 -29.33
N THR A 358 31.80 25.52 -28.28
CA THR A 358 31.49 24.23 -27.66
C THR A 358 30.08 24.26 -27.07
N ALA A 359 29.10 23.78 -27.84
CA ALA A 359 27.83 23.35 -27.28
C ALA A 359 28.08 22.15 -26.35
N GLY A 360 27.67 22.29 -25.09
CA GLY A 360 27.63 21.18 -24.13
C GLY A 360 26.74 20.04 -24.65
N PRO A 361 26.84 18.84 -24.05
CA PRO A 361 26.10 17.68 -24.54
C PRO A 361 24.60 18.00 -24.55
N ALA A 362 24.01 17.88 -25.73
CA ALA A 362 22.57 17.97 -25.92
C ALA A 362 21.91 16.90 -25.05
N PHE A 363 21.15 17.33 -24.05
CA PHE A 363 20.25 16.45 -23.33
C PHE A 363 19.27 15.84 -24.33
N GLU A 364 19.35 14.53 -24.46
CA GLU A 364 18.41 13.72 -25.23
C GLU A 364 16.97 14.05 -24.77
N ARG A 365 16.08 14.30 -25.72
CA ARG A 365 14.69 14.71 -25.48
C ARG A 365 14.03 13.69 -24.55
N VAL A 366 13.70 14.12 -23.34
CA VAL A 366 13.01 13.31 -22.32
C VAL A 366 11.71 12.78 -22.95
N SER A 367 11.48 11.47 -22.82
CA SER A 367 10.35 10.74 -23.38
C SER A 367 9.01 11.26 -22.84
N ASP A 368 8.06 11.53 -23.74
CA ASP A 368 6.63 11.77 -23.45
C ASP A 368 6.11 10.65 -22.54
N SER A 369 5.57 10.96 -21.36
CA SER A 369 4.78 9.98 -20.62
C SER A 369 3.54 9.64 -21.45
N SER A 370 3.29 8.36 -21.74
CA SER A 370 2.14 7.91 -22.52
C SER A 370 0.84 7.84 -21.70
N LEU A 371 0.81 8.44 -20.51
CA LEU A 371 -0.33 8.40 -19.60
C LEU A 371 -1.46 9.30 -20.12
N LEU A 372 -2.63 8.73 -20.30
CA LEU A 372 -3.87 9.43 -20.63
C LEU A 372 -4.64 9.70 -19.34
N ILE A 373 -4.87 10.97 -19.00
CA ILE A 373 -5.49 11.33 -17.71
C ILE A 373 -6.95 10.84 -17.60
N ASP A 374 -7.68 10.72 -18.71
CA ASP A 374 -9.07 10.22 -18.72
C ASP A 374 -9.16 8.70 -18.97
N GLU A 375 -8.05 8.06 -19.32
CA GLU A 375 -7.92 6.60 -19.48
C GLU A 375 -6.63 6.07 -18.82
N PRO A 376 -6.43 6.31 -17.50
CA PRO A 376 -5.13 6.15 -16.85
C PRO A 376 -4.70 4.70 -16.59
N THR A 377 -5.48 3.73 -17.06
CA THR A 377 -5.34 2.33 -16.66
C THR A 377 -4.31 1.59 -17.52
N GLN A 378 -3.58 0.66 -16.92
CA GLN A 378 -2.88 -0.38 -17.68
C GLN A 378 -3.86 -1.50 -18.05
N GLY A 379 -4.24 -1.54 -19.33
CA GLY A 379 -5.34 -2.38 -19.83
C GLY A 379 -6.64 -1.59 -19.95
N ALA A 380 -7.68 -2.25 -20.42
CA ALA A 380 -8.94 -1.58 -20.77
C ALA A 380 -9.56 -0.86 -19.57
N VAL A 381 -10.01 0.36 -19.79
CA VAL A 381 -10.65 1.18 -18.75
C VAL A 381 -11.92 0.51 -18.24
N ALA A 382 -12.66 -0.17 -19.12
CA ALA A 382 -13.85 -0.93 -18.76
C ALA A 382 -13.58 -2.03 -17.71
N ASP A 383 -12.34 -2.52 -17.60
CA ASP A 383 -11.92 -3.50 -16.59
C ASP A 383 -11.50 -2.83 -15.26
N ARG A 384 -11.77 -1.52 -15.09
CA ARG A 384 -11.52 -0.73 -13.88
C ARG A 384 -12.77 0.09 -13.55
N PRO A 385 -13.84 -0.52 -12.99
CA PRO A 385 -15.10 0.16 -12.73
C PRO A 385 -14.97 1.46 -11.93
N LEU A 386 -14.08 1.54 -10.94
CA LEU A 386 -13.87 2.78 -10.17
C LEU A 386 -13.46 3.96 -11.07
N VAL A 387 -12.58 3.72 -12.04
CA VAL A 387 -12.15 4.75 -13.01
C VAL A 387 -13.23 4.94 -14.06
N ALA A 388 -13.69 3.85 -14.70
CA ALA A 388 -14.63 3.90 -15.81
C ALA A 388 -15.93 4.62 -15.44
N LYS A 389 -16.51 4.29 -14.29
CA LYS A 389 -17.83 4.73 -13.87
C LYS A 389 -17.80 6.15 -13.33
N LEU A 390 -16.81 6.48 -12.49
CA LEU A 390 -16.69 7.82 -11.94
C LEU A 390 -16.32 8.84 -13.02
N LEU A 391 -15.40 8.52 -13.94
CA LEU A 391 -14.99 9.45 -15.01
C LEU A 391 -15.97 9.50 -16.20
N GLU A 392 -16.97 8.62 -16.25
CA GLU A 392 -18.11 8.75 -17.19
C GLU A 392 -19.05 9.90 -16.78
N VAL A 393 -19.19 10.14 -15.47
CA VAL A 393 -19.98 11.25 -14.92
C VAL A 393 -19.24 12.57 -15.16
N GLN A 394 -19.86 13.45 -15.95
CA GLN A 394 -19.22 14.71 -16.39
C GLN A 394 -18.87 15.66 -15.24
N GLU A 395 -19.66 15.68 -14.17
CA GLU A 395 -19.38 16.51 -12.99
C GLU A 395 -18.16 16.00 -12.23
N TYR A 396 -18.06 14.68 -12.05
CA TYR A 396 -16.93 14.03 -11.38
C TYR A 396 -15.65 14.16 -12.20
N LYS A 397 -15.72 14.01 -13.52
CA LYS A 397 -14.57 14.26 -14.41
C LYS A 397 -14.04 15.69 -14.30
N LYS A 398 -14.91 16.70 -14.19
CA LYS A 398 -14.48 18.10 -13.98
C LYS A 398 -13.81 18.31 -12.63
N LEU A 399 -14.35 17.69 -11.57
CA LEU A 399 -13.73 17.72 -10.24
C LEU A 399 -12.35 17.06 -10.29
N TYR A 400 -12.25 15.88 -10.90
CA TYR A 400 -10.99 15.17 -11.14
C TYR A 400 -9.96 16.01 -11.90
N HIS A 401 -10.35 16.69 -12.98
CA HIS A 401 -9.45 17.60 -13.71
C HIS A 401 -9.01 18.79 -12.84
N SER A 402 -9.89 19.30 -11.99
CA SER A 402 -9.54 20.38 -11.05
C SER A 402 -8.51 19.89 -10.01
N ILE A 403 -8.68 18.69 -9.46
CA ILE A 403 -7.73 18.07 -8.53
C ILE A 403 -6.35 17.89 -9.20
N LEU A 404 -6.32 17.40 -10.45
CA LEU A 404 -5.07 17.27 -11.20
C LEU A 404 -4.42 18.64 -11.46
N GLN A 405 -5.20 19.65 -11.83
CA GLN A 405 -4.71 21.01 -12.06
C GLN A 405 -4.07 21.59 -10.78
N GLU A 406 -4.74 21.44 -9.64
CA GLU A 406 -4.21 21.88 -8.34
C GLU A 406 -2.90 21.19 -7.97
N ALA A 407 -2.79 19.89 -8.24
CA ALA A 407 -1.56 19.13 -7.99
C ALA A 407 -0.38 19.63 -8.84
N VAL A 408 -0.59 19.86 -10.15
CA VAL A 408 0.48 20.28 -11.08
C VAL A 408 0.87 21.75 -10.93
N ASP A 409 -0.08 22.63 -10.59
CA ASP A 409 0.20 24.05 -10.34
C ASP A 409 0.80 24.28 -8.94
N GLY A 410 0.48 23.40 -7.99
CA GLY A 410 0.92 23.47 -6.60
C GLY A 410 2.16 22.61 -6.34
N TYR A 411 1.96 21.51 -5.62
CA TYR A 411 3.03 20.69 -5.06
C TYR A 411 3.98 20.11 -6.11
N LEU A 412 3.44 19.65 -7.24
CA LEU A 412 4.22 19.02 -8.31
C LEU A 412 4.82 20.06 -9.25
N SER A 413 4.52 21.35 -9.11
CA SER A 413 5.16 22.37 -9.94
C SER A 413 6.69 22.25 -9.87
N ASN A 414 7.37 22.50 -11.00
CA ASN A 414 8.80 22.22 -11.12
C ASN A 414 9.64 22.86 -10.02
N ASP A 415 9.36 24.11 -9.66
CA ASP A 415 10.11 24.84 -8.64
C ASP A 415 9.87 24.26 -7.24
N THR A 416 8.59 24.05 -6.87
CA THR A 416 8.21 23.50 -5.55
C THR A 416 8.75 22.09 -5.36
N PHE A 417 8.52 21.20 -6.34
CA PHE A 417 8.95 19.81 -6.26
C PHE A 417 10.48 19.70 -6.25
N THR A 418 11.18 20.47 -7.10
CA THR A 418 12.66 20.50 -7.11
C THR A 418 13.22 20.97 -5.78
N ALA A 419 12.65 22.03 -5.19
CA ALA A 419 13.09 22.52 -3.90
C ALA A 419 12.91 21.46 -2.80
N ARG A 420 11.75 20.81 -2.76
CA ARG A 420 11.43 19.77 -1.77
C ARG A 420 12.30 18.53 -1.91
N VAL A 421 12.52 18.05 -3.14
CA VAL A 421 13.42 16.91 -3.41
C VAL A 421 14.85 17.22 -2.95
N ASN A 422 15.36 18.42 -3.23
CA ASN A 422 16.73 18.79 -2.82
C ASN A 422 16.85 18.94 -1.29
N GLU A 423 15.82 19.47 -0.63
CA GLU A 423 15.76 19.54 0.83
C GLU A 423 15.81 18.15 1.46
N LEU A 424 14.95 17.23 1.01
CA LEU A 424 14.93 15.85 1.48
C LEU A 424 16.26 15.13 1.19
N ALA A 425 16.80 15.28 -0.02
CA ALA A 425 18.07 14.69 -0.40
C ALA A 425 19.22 15.15 0.52
N ALA A 426 19.25 16.44 0.88
CA ALA A 426 20.23 16.98 1.81
C ALA A 426 20.04 16.42 3.23
N MET A 427 18.79 16.30 3.69
CA MET A 427 18.45 15.75 5.01
C MET A 427 18.85 14.28 5.15
N ILE A 428 18.58 13.45 4.13
CA ILE A 428 18.74 11.99 4.21
C ILE A 428 20.12 11.51 3.73
N SER A 429 20.86 12.32 2.96
CA SER A 429 22.15 11.96 2.37
C SER A 429 23.16 11.34 3.37
N PRO A 430 23.39 11.89 4.58
CA PRO A 430 24.32 11.29 5.54
C PRO A 430 23.91 9.89 6.00
N TYR A 431 22.60 9.63 6.05
CA TYR A 431 22.02 8.38 6.51
C TYR A 431 22.06 7.30 5.42
N VAL A 432 21.73 7.68 4.19
CA VAL A 432 21.88 6.81 3.01
C VAL A 432 23.35 6.41 2.83
N GLN A 433 24.29 7.34 3.00
CA GLN A 433 25.72 7.04 2.89
C GLN A 433 26.23 6.10 4.00
N ALA A 434 25.65 6.19 5.19
CA ALA A 434 26.05 5.39 6.36
C ALA A 434 25.39 4.00 6.41
N ASP A 435 24.38 3.74 5.58
CA ASP A 435 23.60 2.51 5.60
C ASP A 435 24.45 1.29 5.19
N PRO A 436 24.73 0.34 6.11
CA PRO A 436 25.58 -0.81 5.82
C PRO A 436 24.91 -1.87 4.94
N ASN A 437 23.58 -1.84 4.84
CA ASN A 437 22.76 -2.85 4.19
C ASN A 437 21.92 -2.26 3.04
N ALA A 438 22.34 -1.13 2.44
CA ALA A 438 21.57 -0.47 1.38
C ALA A 438 21.45 -1.34 0.11
N PHE A 439 20.28 -1.27 -0.55
CA PHE A 439 20.08 -1.88 -1.87
C PHE A 439 20.87 -1.17 -2.97
N TYR A 440 21.03 0.14 -2.82
CA TYR A 440 21.65 1.03 -3.79
C TYR A 440 22.90 1.66 -3.19
N SER A 441 23.92 1.85 -4.01
CA SER A 441 25.08 2.64 -3.65
C SER A 441 24.72 4.12 -3.43
N TYR A 442 25.59 4.83 -2.72
CA TYR A 442 25.41 6.27 -2.52
C TYR A 442 25.45 7.04 -3.84
N GLU A 443 26.27 6.60 -4.80
CA GLU A 443 26.35 7.16 -6.15
C GLU A 443 25.04 6.96 -6.93
N GLU A 444 24.40 5.80 -6.81
CA GLU A 444 23.08 5.55 -7.41
C GLU A 444 21.99 6.42 -6.79
N PHE A 445 22.03 6.63 -5.46
CA PHE A 445 21.15 7.59 -4.79
C PHE A 445 21.35 9.00 -5.36
N GLN A 446 22.59 9.48 -5.45
CA GLN A 446 22.90 10.80 -6.01
C GLN A 446 22.42 10.95 -7.46
N ALA A 447 22.51 9.89 -8.27
CA ALA A 447 22.00 9.88 -9.64
C ALA A 447 20.45 9.82 -9.71
N ALA A 448 19.81 9.19 -8.73
CA ALA A 448 18.35 9.08 -8.66
C ALA A 448 17.66 10.40 -8.34
N VAL A 449 18.28 11.29 -7.56
CA VAL A 449 17.72 12.62 -7.20
C VAL A 449 17.33 13.47 -8.42
N PRO A 450 18.24 13.79 -9.37
CA PRO A 450 17.87 14.56 -10.56
C PRO A 450 16.94 13.78 -11.51
N SER A 451 17.01 12.44 -11.51
CA SER A 451 16.12 11.60 -12.31
C SER A 451 14.67 11.68 -11.82
N LEU A 452 14.45 11.73 -10.50
CA LEU A 452 13.13 11.91 -9.89
C LEU A 452 12.53 13.28 -10.27
N ILE A 453 13.32 14.34 -10.19
CA ILE A 453 12.91 15.70 -10.60
C ILE A 453 12.51 15.73 -12.08
N ALA A 454 13.35 15.16 -12.95
CA ALA A 454 13.07 15.11 -14.39
C ALA A 454 11.81 14.30 -14.72
N THR A 455 11.56 13.22 -13.96
CA THR A 455 10.36 12.38 -14.14
C THR A 455 9.10 13.15 -13.77
N ASN A 456 9.11 13.88 -12.65
CA ASN A 456 8.00 14.76 -12.28
C ASN A 456 7.74 15.84 -13.33
N ALA A 457 8.81 16.51 -13.81
CA ALA A 457 8.67 17.56 -14.82
C ALA A 457 8.00 17.06 -16.11
N SER A 458 8.38 15.87 -16.59
CA SER A 458 7.73 15.24 -17.75
C SER A 458 6.25 14.93 -17.49
N GLN A 459 5.93 14.41 -16.29
CA GLN A 459 4.55 14.09 -15.91
C GLN A 459 3.67 15.33 -15.81
N VAL A 460 4.18 16.42 -15.22
CA VAL A 460 3.50 17.72 -15.13
C VAL A 460 3.24 18.31 -16.51
N GLU A 461 4.22 18.28 -17.41
CA GLU A 461 4.05 18.75 -18.78
C GLU A 461 2.96 17.96 -19.51
N ASN A 462 3.00 16.63 -19.39
CA ASN A 462 2.03 15.75 -20.02
C ASN A 462 0.59 15.94 -19.50
N ILE A 463 0.41 16.09 -18.18
CA ILE A 463 -0.90 16.36 -17.59
C ILE A 463 -1.41 17.74 -18.01
N SER A 464 -0.57 18.77 -17.94
CA SER A 464 -0.95 20.15 -18.29
C SER A 464 -1.43 20.25 -19.74
N ARG A 465 -0.72 19.60 -20.68
CA ARG A 465 -1.10 19.57 -22.10
C ARG A 465 -2.37 18.78 -22.38
N GLN A 466 -2.76 17.86 -21.50
CA GLN A 466 -4.04 17.14 -21.61
C GLN A 466 -5.19 17.98 -21.05
N LEU A 467 -4.97 18.63 -19.90
CA LEU A 467 -5.94 19.51 -19.25
C LEU A 467 -6.28 20.73 -20.13
N ASP A 468 -5.29 21.30 -20.83
CA ASP A 468 -5.50 22.43 -21.75
C ASP A 468 -5.98 22.03 -23.16
N GLY A 469 -6.04 20.73 -23.46
CA GLY A 469 -6.48 20.17 -24.73
C GLY A 469 -5.44 20.22 -25.86
N THR A 470 -4.18 20.54 -25.57
CA THR A 470 -3.06 20.51 -26.54
C THR A 470 -2.78 19.09 -27.05
N ILE A 471 -2.94 18.07 -26.20
CA ILE A 471 -2.88 16.65 -26.58
C ILE A 471 -4.12 15.90 -26.05
N PRO A 472 -4.47 14.74 -26.65
CA PRO A 472 -5.61 13.96 -26.21
C PRO A 472 -5.48 13.51 -24.75
N SER A 473 -6.55 13.66 -23.98
CA SER A 473 -6.67 13.15 -22.61
C SER A 473 -7.18 11.71 -22.52
N SER A 474 -7.76 11.21 -23.60
CA SER A 474 -8.39 9.88 -23.73
C SER A 474 -8.05 9.23 -25.07
N GLY A 475 -8.34 7.94 -25.19
CA GLY A 475 -8.00 7.09 -26.32
C GLY A 475 -9.23 6.31 -26.84
N ASP A 476 -9.04 5.02 -27.06
CA ASP A 476 -10.06 4.09 -27.55
C ASP A 476 -10.67 3.21 -26.43
N GLY A 477 -10.38 3.52 -25.16
CA GLY A 477 -10.79 2.75 -23.99
C GLY A 477 -9.82 1.62 -23.62
N SER A 478 -8.73 1.42 -24.36
CA SER A 478 -7.70 0.41 -24.03
C SER A 478 -6.74 0.82 -22.90
N GLY A 479 -6.88 2.06 -22.40
CA GLY A 479 -6.03 2.60 -21.34
C GLY A 479 -4.67 3.08 -21.83
N SER A 480 -3.89 3.65 -20.92
CA SER A 480 -2.60 4.32 -21.15
C SER A 480 -1.45 3.41 -21.63
N GLY A 481 -1.68 2.10 -21.73
CA GLY A 481 -0.71 1.11 -22.21
C GLY A 481 -1.26 0.11 -23.23
N GLY A 482 -2.51 0.27 -23.70
CA GLY A 482 -3.23 -0.71 -24.52
C GLY A 482 -3.44 -0.34 -25.99
N GLY A 483 -3.17 0.90 -26.39
CA GLY A 483 -3.33 1.37 -27.77
C GLY A 483 -1.99 1.47 -28.48
N MET A 484 -1.85 0.83 -29.64
CA MET A 484 -0.78 1.17 -30.58
C MET A 484 -0.70 2.70 -30.72
N GLY A 485 0.50 3.25 -30.50
CA GLY A 485 0.77 4.68 -30.55
C GLY A 485 0.10 5.39 -31.71
N GLY A 486 -0.73 6.37 -31.39
CA GLY A 486 -1.32 7.30 -32.34
C GLY A 486 -0.29 8.30 -32.85
N PHE A 487 0.49 7.91 -33.84
CA PHE A 487 1.00 8.84 -34.86
C PHE A 487 0.89 8.18 -36.25
N GLY A 488 -0.16 8.56 -37.00
CA GLY A 488 -0.16 8.45 -38.46
C GLY A 488 -1.36 7.76 -39.09
N GLY A 489 -2.37 8.55 -39.46
CA GLY A 489 -3.03 8.53 -40.77
C GLY A 489 -3.69 7.24 -41.29
N ASP A 490 -5.01 7.31 -41.44
CA ASP A 490 -5.76 6.80 -42.61
C ASP A 490 -5.16 5.58 -43.33
N MET A 491 -5.66 4.38 -43.01
CA MET A 491 -6.13 3.47 -44.06
C MET A 491 -6.94 2.30 -43.50
N ASN A 492 -8.08 2.08 -44.15
CA ASN A 492 -8.83 0.83 -44.24
C ASN A 492 -9.98 0.62 -43.23
N ARG A 493 -11.06 1.38 -43.44
CA ARG A 493 -12.41 0.80 -43.40
C ARG A 493 -12.46 -0.40 -44.36
N ASN A 494 -12.78 -1.60 -43.88
CA ASN A 494 -13.85 -2.48 -44.40
C ASN A 494 -13.65 -3.97 -44.00
N ARG A 495 -14.80 -4.62 -43.73
CA ARG A 495 -15.07 -6.04 -43.37
C ARG A 495 -14.91 -6.39 -41.88
N GLY A 496 -15.90 -6.92 -41.16
CA GLY A 496 -17.22 -7.43 -41.53
C GLY A 496 -17.51 -8.74 -40.79
N GLN A 497 -18.49 -8.68 -39.87
CA GLN A 497 -19.39 -9.74 -39.38
C GLN A 497 -18.86 -11.08 -38.79
N ASN A 498 -19.34 -11.31 -37.56
CA ASN A 498 -19.83 -12.54 -36.91
C ASN A 498 -18.92 -13.78 -36.85
N ASN A 499 -18.58 -14.22 -35.62
CA ASN A 499 -19.23 -15.40 -35.05
C ASN A 499 -19.05 -15.49 -33.51
N THR A 500 -20.15 -15.80 -32.84
CA THR A 500 -20.21 -16.30 -31.46
C THR A 500 -19.72 -17.73 -31.37
N THR A 501 -18.77 -18.00 -30.47
CA THR A 501 -18.61 -19.32 -29.83
C THR A 501 -17.89 -19.14 -28.51
N ALA A 502 -18.54 -19.58 -27.43
CA ALA A 502 -17.93 -19.78 -26.13
C ALA A 502 -16.83 -20.85 -26.23
N SER A 503 -15.68 -20.59 -25.64
CA SER A 503 -14.80 -21.65 -25.15
C SER A 503 -14.21 -21.22 -23.81
N GLN A 504 -14.39 -22.10 -22.83
CA GLN A 504 -13.58 -22.14 -21.62
C GLN A 504 -12.11 -22.24 -22.05
N GLY A 505 -11.26 -21.43 -21.42
CA GLY A 505 -9.82 -21.43 -21.61
C GLY A 505 -9.17 -21.18 -20.27
N GLU A 506 -8.61 -22.24 -19.70
CA GLU A 506 -7.77 -22.21 -18.51
C GLU A 506 -6.57 -21.30 -18.77
N ALA A 507 -6.38 -20.29 -17.93
CA ALA A 507 -5.21 -19.44 -17.96
C ALA A 507 -4.08 -20.14 -17.19
N GLU A 508 -3.30 -20.97 -17.87
CA GLU A 508 -2.01 -21.41 -17.36
C GLU A 508 -1.00 -20.26 -17.46
N GLY A 509 -0.45 -19.86 -16.32
CA GLY A 509 0.60 -18.86 -16.22
C GLY A 509 1.87 -19.30 -16.94
N LEU A 510 2.30 -18.51 -17.93
CA LEU A 510 3.60 -18.69 -18.56
C LEU A 510 4.71 -18.15 -17.64
N PHE A 511 5.40 -19.06 -16.97
CA PHE A 511 6.81 -18.88 -16.60
C PHE A 511 7.66 -19.84 -17.46
N PRO A 512 8.74 -19.39 -18.11
CA PRO A 512 9.64 -20.31 -18.80
C PRO A 512 10.43 -21.15 -17.78
N ALA A 513 10.29 -22.46 -17.88
CA ALA A 513 11.09 -23.43 -17.15
C ALA A 513 12.57 -23.35 -17.55
N PHE A 514 13.46 -23.12 -16.58
CA PHE A 514 14.90 -23.21 -16.75
C PHE A 514 15.35 -24.68 -16.85
N GLY A 515 15.32 -25.23 -18.06
CA GLY A 515 15.96 -26.49 -18.39
C GLY A 515 17.38 -26.26 -18.92
N GLY A 516 18.39 -26.31 -18.06
CA GLY A 516 19.80 -26.28 -18.45
C GLY A 516 20.21 -27.58 -19.14
N GLN A 517 20.48 -27.51 -20.46
CA GLN A 517 21.16 -28.58 -21.20
C GLN A 517 22.65 -28.61 -20.82
N MET A 518 23.08 -29.71 -20.22
CA MET A 518 24.51 -30.00 -19.99
C MET A 518 25.20 -30.44 -21.30
N PRO A 519 26.45 -30.01 -21.57
CA PRO A 519 27.25 -30.57 -22.65
C PRO A 519 27.85 -31.93 -22.26
N GLN A 520 27.83 -32.86 -23.21
CA GLN A 520 28.48 -34.18 -23.11
C GLN A 520 30.01 -34.05 -22.95
N GLY A 521 30.55 -34.76 -21.95
CA GLY A 521 31.99 -34.97 -21.75
C GLY A 521 32.25 -36.38 -21.20
N GLN A 522 33.17 -37.09 -21.84
CA GLN A 522 33.49 -38.52 -21.71
C GLN A 522 33.86 -39.02 -20.31
N ALA A 523 33.45 -40.27 -20.01
CA ALA A 523 34.03 -41.12 -18.94
C ALA A 523 35.39 -41.71 -19.38
N PRO A 524 36.29 -42.13 -18.45
CA PRO A 524 36.17 -43.49 -17.92
C PRO A 524 36.70 -43.77 -16.49
N GLY A 525 36.06 -44.73 -15.80
CA GLY A 525 36.73 -45.92 -15.24
C GLY A 525 37.17 -45.96 -13.75
N GLY A 526 36.71 -46.99 -13.02
CA GLY A 526 37.36 -47.54 -11.80
C GLY A 526 36.43 -47.77 -10.59
N GLN A 527 35.60 -48.82 -10.58
CA GLN A 527 35.72 -50.04 -9.72
C GLN A 527 36.22 -49.86 -8.27
N THR A 528 35.36 -50.13 -7.28
CA THR A 528 35.55 -51.23 -6.30
C THR A 528 34.31 -51.53 -5.45
N GLU A 529 34.14 -52.81 -5.15
CA GLU A 529 33.01 -53.50 -4.53
C GLU A 529 32.95 -53.38 -2.99
N GLY A 530 31.76 -53.59 -2.43
CA GLY A 530 31.54 -53.92 -1.02
C GLY A 530 30.09 -54.39 -0.77
N GLN A 531 29.94 -55.68 -0.48
CA GLN A 531 28.71 -56.49 -0.49
C GLN A 531 27.70 -56.28 0.66
N ILE A 532 26.45 -56.64 0.36
CA ILE A 532 25.22 -56.84 1.19
C ILE A 532 25.33 -58.16 2.02
N PRO A 533 24.44 -58.49 3.00
CA PRO A 533 23.13 -59.08 2.64
C PRO A 533 21.93 -58.87 3.62
N ASP A 534 20.76 -58.61 3.00
CA ASP A 534 19.46 -59.30 3.11
C ASP A 534 18.59 -59.34 4.39
N ARG A 535 17.30 -58.98 4.20
CA ARG A 535 16.21 -59.98 4.27
C ARG A 535 14.91 -59.56 3.54
N ASN A 536 14.42 -60.51 2.75
CA ASN A 536 13.29 -60.53 1.81
C ASN A 536 11.88 -60.29 2.38
N GLY A 537 11.01 -59.76 1.49
CA GLY A 537 9.56 -59.96 1.54
C GLY A 537 8.77 -59.10 0.53
N GLN A 538 8.64 -59.55 -0.72
CA GLN A 538 7.69 -59.06 -1.75
C GLN A 538 6.79 -60.25 -2.19
N PRO A 539 5.63 -60.08 -2.88
CA PRO A 539 5.42 -59.11 -3.97
C PRO A 539 4.02 -58.45 -4.11
N GLY A 540 3.99 -57.34 -4.87
CA GLY A 540 3.00 -57.12 -5.93
C GLY A 540 1.92 -56.04 -5.73
N GLY A 541 1.89 -55.05 -6.64
CA GLY A 541 0.70 -54.24 -6.94
C GLY A 541 0.99 -52.75 -7.17
N GLY A 542 1.09 -52.32 -8.43
CA GLY A 542 1.39 -50.94 -8.80
C GLY A 542 0.24 -49.96 -8.61
N GLY A 543 0.60 -48.68 -8.47
CA GLY A 543 -0.32 -47.54 -8.45
C GLY A 543 0.49 -46.26 -8.40
N ARG A 544 0.21 -45.35 -9.33
CA ARG A 544 0.89 -44.06 -9.54
C ARG A 544 0.72 -43.19 -8.30
N GLY A 545 1.81 -42.63 -7.78
CA GLY A 545 1.78 -41.65 -6.70
C GLY A 545 1.51 -40.26 -7.25
N ASP A 546 0.31 -39.74 -6.95
CA ASP A 546 0.03 -38.31 -6.96
C ASP A 546 0.77 -37.68 -5.78
N PHE A 547 1.66 -36.73 -6.07
CA PHE A 547 2.26 -35.86 -5.07
C PHE A 547 1.34 -34.64 -4.91
N ASN A 548 0.53 -34.66 -3.85
CA ASN A 548 -0.28 -33.50 -3.46
C ASN A 548 0.54 -32.65 -2.49
N PHE A 549 0.87 -31.42 -2.89
CA PHE A 549 1.46 -30.40 -2.01
C PHE A 549 0.34 -29.75 -1.20
N ASP A 550 0.39 -29.93 0.12
CA ASP A 550 -0.55 -29.35 1.08
C ASP A 550 -0.04 -27.95 1.49
N PHE A 551 -0.81 -26.92 1.16
CA PHE A 551 -0.58 -25.54 1.60
C PHE A 551 -1.28 -25.34 2.96
N GLY A 552 -0.52 -25.49 4.04
CA GLY A 552 -1.00 -25.25 5.39
C GLY A 552 -1.11 -23.75 5.71
N PHE A 553 -2.31 -23.20 5.57
CA PHE A 553 -2.69 -21.95 6.26
C PHE A 553 -2.99 -22.28 7.73
N GLY A 554 -2.22 -21.69 8.64
CA GLY A 554 -2.47 -21.77 10.08
C GLY A 554 -3.73 -20.99 10.46
N GLN A 555 -4.86 -21.69 10.55
CA GLN A 555 -6.07 -21.23 11.24
C GLN A 555 -6.05 -21.80 12.66
N GLU A 556 -5.59 -21.03 13.65
CA GLU A 556 -5.66 -21.45 15.05
C GLU A 556 -7.01 -21.09 15.69
N ASN A 557 -7.86 -22.11 15.82
CA ASN A 557 -8.90 -22.20 16.83
C ASN A 557 -8.27 -22.67 18.15
N GLY A 558 -8.10 -21.75 19.11
CA GLY A 558 -7.61 -22.05 20.45
C GLY A 558 -8.58 -21.59 21.53
N ALA A 559 -9.66 -22.35 21.77
CA ALA A 559 -10.50 -22.16 22.96
C ALA A 559 -9.72 -22.60 24.21
N ARG A 560 -9.37 -21.65 25.10
CA ARG A 560 -9.00 -21.95 26.49
C ARG A 560 -9.79 -21.09 27.46
N GLN A 561 -10.55 -21.79 28.29
CA GLN A 561 -11.19 -21.28 29.51
C GLN A 561 -10.11 -20.79 30.48
N GLY A 562 -10.15 -19.51 30.85
CA GLY A 562 -9.35 -18.88 31.90
C GLY A 562 -10.25 -18.01 32.77
N ALA A 563 -10.10 -18.14 34.08
CA ALA A 563 -11.02 -17.65 35.11
C ALA A 563 -11.15 -16.12 35.14
N ALA A 564 -12.39 -15.64 35.33
CA ALA A 564 -12.72 -14.23 35.49
C ALA A 564 -12.09 -13.61 36.74
N SER A 565 -11.44 -12.46 36.57
CA SER A 565 -10.96 -11.60 37.65
C SER A 565 -12.14 -10.85 38.32
N ALA A 566 -12.03 -10.64 39.63
CA ALA A 566 -13.13 -10.26 40.51
C ALA A 566 -13.61 -8.79 40.43
N GLU A 567 -13.20 -8.01 39.43
CA GLU A 567 -13.57 -6.58 39.32
C GLU A 567 -14.67 -6.27 38.30
N GLY A 568 -15.08 -7.24 37.46
CA GLY A 568 -16.21 -7.11 36.54
C GLY A 568 -17.59 -7.47 37.13
N ALA A 569 -17.66 -8.01 38.35
CA ALA A 569 -18.89 -8.54 38.94
C ALA A 569 -19.80 -7.47 39.58
N ILE A 570 -19.31 -6.25 39.79
CA ILE A 570 -20.07 -5.19 40.49
C ILE A 570 -20.92 -4.38 39.50
N ALA A 571 -20.51 -4.24 38.24
CA ALA A 571 -21.26 -3.49 37.23
C ALA A 571 -22.41 -4.31 36.59
N THR A 572 -22.25 -5.63 36.44
CA THR A 572 -23.31 -6.52 35.91
C THR A 572 -24.41 -6.82 36.94
N GLY A 573 -24.09 -6.78 38.25
CA GLY A 573 -25.08 -6.98 39.32
C GLY A 573 -26.12 -5.87 39.43
N ALA A 574 -25.75 -4.62 39.16
CA ALA A 574 -26.66 -3.47 39.23
C ALA A 574 -27.70 -3.47 38.10
N SER A 575 -27.30 -3.87 36.88
CA SER A 575 -28.18 -3.93 35.70
C SER A 575 -29.21 -5.06 35.79
N LEU A 576 -28.84 -6.21 36.38
CA LEU A 576 -29.77 -7.32 36.60
C LEU A 576 -30.82 -7.00 37.67
N LEU A 577 -30.45 -6.27 38.73
CA LEU A 577 -31.39 -5.80 39.76
C LEU A 577 -32.39 -4.79 39.21
N PHE A 578 -31.97 -3.93 38.26
CA PHE A 578 -32.86 -2.98 37.58
C PHE A 578 -33.85 -3.67 36.63
N LEU A 579 -33.40 -4.68 35.88
CA LEU A 579 -34.26 -5.48 35.01
C LEU A 579 -35.25 -6.36 35.79
N LEU A 580 -34.83 -6.94 36.92
CA LEU A 580 -35.71 -7.75 37.77
C LEU A 580 -36.75 -6.90 38.51
N SER A 581 -36.41 -5.66 38.89
CA SER A 581 -37.36 -4.73 39.50
C SER A 581 -38.36 -4.18 38.47
N ALA A 582 -37.93 -3.92 37.22
CA ALA A 582 -38.83 -3.56 36.12
C ALA A 582 -39.80 -4.71 35.76
N ALA A 583 -39.30 -5.96 35.70
CA ALA A 583 -40.14 -7.14 35.46
C ALA A 583 -41.14 -7.39 36.60
N GLY A 584 -40.72 -7.19 37.86
CA GLY A 584 -41.59 -7.26 39.04
C GLY A 584 -42.69 -6.20 39.02
N PHE A 585 -42.38 -4.98 38.57
CA PHE A 585 -43.34 -3.88 38.44
C PHE A 585 -44.43 -4.18 37.40
N VAL A 586 -44.05 -4.75 36.25
CA VAL A 586 -44.99 -5.15 35.19
C VAL A 586 -45.89 -6.32 35.63
N ALA A 587 -45.32 -7.30 36.34
CA ALA A 587 -46.09 -8.45 36.87
C ALA A 587 -47.08 -8.02 37.98
N PHE A 588 -46.70 -7.07 38.83
CA PHE A 588 -47.55 -6.56 39.90
C PHE A 588 -48.77 -5.78 39.36
N PHE A 589 -48.61 -5.06 38.23
CA PHE A 589 -49.72 -4.31 37.62
C PHE A 589 -50.62 -5.14 36.70
N LYS A 590 -50.11 -6.20 36.04
CA LYS A 590 -50.96 -7.13 35.27
C LYS A 590 -51.89 -7.98 36.15
N ARG A 591 -51.57 -8.20 37.43
CA ARG A 591 -52.41 -8.97 38.37
C ARG A 591 -53.54 -8.16 39.04
N ARG A 592 -53.65 -6.85 38.79
CA ARG A 592 -54.68 -5.98 39.40
C ARG A 592 -55.73 -5.44 38.42
N ARG A 593 -55.78 -5.95 37.19
CA ARG A 593 -56.89 -5.72 36.26
C ARG A 593 -57.68 -7.00 36.05
N TRP A 594 -58.42 -7.38 37.10
CA TRP A 594 -59.74 -8.04 37.05
C TRP A 594 -60.57 -7.45 38.18
#